data_AF-A0A349NE84-F1
#
_entry.id   AF-A0A349NE84-F1
#
_cell.length_a   1.000
_cell.length_b   1.000
_cell.length_c   1.000
_cell.angle_alpha   90.00
_cell.angle_beta   90.00
_cell.angle_gamma   90.00
#
_symmetry.space_group_name_H-M   'P 1'
#
loop_
_entity.id
_entity.type
_entity.pdbx_description
1 polymer ?
#
loop_
_entity_poly.entity_id
_entity_poly.type
_entity_poly.pdbx_seq_one_letter_code
_entity_poly.pdbx_strand_id
1 'polypeptide(L)'
;MDWRGLFAFARKQALVGVLFDGIRRLPKEMAPPEGILLQWLSASEQIRKQNIRLNAEAVRVWTKFAGDGLAGCILKGQGNALLYSDVYARMPGDIDIWVWPVSSGLDVNKGGGLDRSVGLRGRRDRIIRYVHRFTGNTELRYHHIGFDSSRGVPLELHFTPCTMNALWYNRRLQRWFEKNAEAQFSNFVDLPDGAGRVAVPTSAFNSIYQLSHIYHHFFDEGVGLRQLMDYYYVLTRGKQEWDGEEYARQLRYLGLYHFAGAVMYVLSVVFGLR
;
A
#
# COMPACT_ATOMS: atom_id res chain seq x y z
N MET A 1 23.45 6.43 -23.61
CA MET A 1 22.49 5.83 -22.65
C MET A 1 22.01 4.50 -23.22
N ASP A 2 22.03 3.42 -22.44
CA ASP A 2 21.37 2.16 -22.84
C ASP A 2 19.87 2.20 -22.49
N TRP A 3 19.04 2.61 -23.45
CA TRP A 3 17.59 2.73 -23.26
C TRP A 3 16.88 1.39 -23.12
N ARG A 4 17.40 0.31 -23.72
CA ARG A 4 16.80 -1.03 -23.62
C ARG A 4 17.10 -1.63 -22.26
N GLY A 5 18.34 -1.52 -21.79
CA GLY A 5 18.72 -1.91 -20.42
C GLY A 5 17.92 -1.14 -19.38
N LEU A 6 17.74 0.18 -19.55
CA LEU A 6 16.92 0.97 -18.64
C LEU A 6 15.45 0.50 -18.64
N PHE A 7 14.87 0.19 -19.79
CA PHE A 7 13.49 -0.31 -19.86
C PHE A 7 13.34 -1.67 -19.17
N ALA A 8 14.27 -2.60 -19.40
CA ALA A 8 14.29 -3.90 -18.74
C ALA A 8 14.41 -3.75 -17.22
N PHE A 9 15.30 -2.86 -16.76
CA PHE A 9 15.45 -2.53 -15.34
C PHE A 9 14.16 -1.94 -14.75
N ALA A 10 13.56 -0.96 -15.44
CA ALA A 10 12.32 -0.31 -15.02
C ALA A 10 11.17 -1.31 -14.87
N ARG A 11 11.05 -2.27 -15.80
CA ARG A 11 10.07 -3.36 -15.71
C ARG A 11 10.34 -4.24 -14.50
N LYS A 12 11.58 -4.70 -14.31
CA LYS A 12 11.97 -5.54 -13.17
C LYS A 12 11.71 -4.86 -11.83
N GLN A 13 11.89 -3.54 -11.77
CA GLN A 13 11.72 -2.74 -10.55
C GLN A 13 10.33 -2.13 -10.38
N ALA A 14 9.40 -2.40 -11.31
CA ALA A 14 8.04 -1.84 -11.31
C ALA A 14 8.01 -0.28 -11.32
N LEU A 15 8.92 0.34 -12.08
CA LEU A 15 9.12 1.79 -12.18
C LEU A 15 8.80 2.39 -13.57
N VAL A 16 8.23 1.60 -14.49
CA VAL A 16 8.04 2.02 -15.89
C VAL A 16 7.29 3.35 -16.02
N GLY A 17 6.12 3.48 -15.37
CA GLY A 17 5.31 4.70 -15.49
C GLY A 17 6.01 5.93 -14.92
N VAL A 18 6.71 5.78 -13.78
CA VAL A 18 7.46 6.90 -13.17
C VAL A 18 8.64 7.33 -14.02
N LEU A 19 9.44 6.37 -14.51
CA LEU A 19 10.58 6.71 -15.36
C LEU A 19 10.12 7.27 -16.70
N PHE A 20 8.96 6.84 -17.22
CA PHE A 20 8.40 7.43 -18.42
C PHE A 20 7.99 8.90 -18.23
N ASP A 21 7.43 9.27 -17.07
CA ASP A 21 7.16 10.68 -16.75
C ASP A 21 8.46 11.52 -16.78
N GLY A 22 9.57 10.96 -16.29
CA GLY A 22 10.90 11.58 -16.43
C GLY A 22 11.37 11.69 -17.89
N ILE A 23 11.23 10.62 -18.67
CA ILE A 23 11.60 10.58 -20.10
C ILE A 23 10.86 11.66 -20.91
N ARG A 24 9.57 11.88 -20.61
CA ARG A 24 8.75 12.90 -21.29
C ARG A 24 9.24 14.34 -21.08
N ARG A 25 10.08 14.57 -20.07
CA ARG A 25 10.65 15.88 -19.74
C ARG A 25 12.04 16.10 -20.34
N LEU A 26 12.62 15.09 -20.98
CA LEU A 26 13.92 15.20 -21.61
C LEU A 26 13.84 16.05 -22.89
N PRO A 27 14.89 16.84 -23.20
CA PRO A 27 15.07 17.40 -24.53
C PRO A 27 15.05 16.32 -25.62
N LYS A 28 14.63 16.66 -26.83
CA LYS A 28 14.46 15.71 -27.93
C LYS A 28 15.77 14.99 -28.27
N GLU A 29 16.89 15.67 -28.13
CA GLU A 29 18.26 15.18 -28.39
C GLU A 29 18.68 14.09 -27.40
N MET A 30 18.08 14.11 -26.20
CA MET A 30 18.32 13.15 -25.12
C MET A 30 17.21 12.10 -25.02
N ALA A 31 16.20 12.14 -25.90
CA ALA A 31 15.08 11.22 -25.85
C ALA A 31 15.49 9.81 -26.33
N PRO A 32 14.77 8.76 -25.88
CA PRO A 32 14.96 7.42 -26.41
C PRO A 32 14.66 7.36 -27.92
N PRO A 33 15.36 6.51 -28.70
CA PRO A 33 14.99 6.26 -30.09
C PRO A 33 13.53 5.82 -30.24
N GLU A 34 12.90 6.19 -31.35
CA GLU A 34 11.45 6.01 -31.57
C GLU A 34 10.94 4.59 -31.27
N GLY A 35 11.66 3.56 -31.75
CA GLY A 35 11.25 2.16 -31.54
C GLY A 35 11.20 1.72 -30.08
N ILE A 36 12.08 2.21 -29.20
CA ILE A 36 12.01 1.91 -27.76
C ILE A 36 11.06 2.86 -27.04
N LEU A 37 10.96 4.12 -27.49
CA LEU A 37 10.02 5.11 -26.95
C LEU A 37 8.57 4.65 -27.07
N LEU A 38 8.20 4.01 -28.20
CA LEU A 38 6.87 3.41 -28.38
C LEU A 38 6.58 2.29 -27.37
N GLN A 39 7.59 1.51 -26.97
CA GLN A 39 7.42 0.47 -25.94
C GLN A 39 7.18 1.09 -24.56
N TRP A 40 7.92 2.14 -24.22
CA TRP A 40 7.72 2.91 -23.00
C TRP A 40 6.31 3.51 -22.93
N LEU A 41 5.88 4.17 -24.01
CA LEU A 41 4.55 4.75 -24.14
C LEU A 41 3.46 3.69 -23.97
N SER A 42 3.55 2.60 -24.72
CA SER A 42 2.57 1.50 -24.65
C SER A 42 2.45 0.92 -23.25
N ALA A 43 3.59 0.62 -22.59
CA ALA A 43 3.59 0.09 -21.24
C ALA A 43 3.04 1.10 -20.22
N SER A 44 3.37 2.40 -20.35
CA SER A 44 2.84 3.44 -19.47
C SER A 44 1.33 3.63 -19.62
N GLU A 45 0.80 3.52 -20.84
CA GLU A 45 -0.65 3.61 -21.07
C GLU A 45 -1.40 2.37 -20.53
N GLN A 46 -0.79 1.19 -20.58
CA GLN A 46 -1.32 0.00 -19.93
C GLN A 46 -1.39 0.19 -18.41
N ILE A 47 -0.33 0.72 -17.79
CA ILE A 47 -0.28 1.05 -16.36
C ILE A 47 -1.40 2.03 -15.99
N ARG A 48 -1.59 3.10 -16.78
CA ARG A 48 -2.68 4.06 -16.58
C ARG A 48 -4.05 3.40 -16.60
N LYS A 49 -4.35 2.60 -17.64
CA LYS A 49 -5.63 1.87 -17.77
C LYS A 49 -5.85 0.91 -16.60
N GLN A 50 -4.81 0.23 -16.15
CA GLN A 50 -4.89 -0.68 -15.00
C GLN A 50 -5.16 0.08 -13.70
N ASN A 51 -4.53 1.23 -13.44
CA ASN A 51 -4.84 2.04 -12.26
C ASN A 51 -6.30 2.53 -12.25
N ILE A 52 -6.83 2.97 -13.40
CA ILE A 52 -8.26 3.34 -13.51
C ILE A 52 -9.17 2.15 -13.13
N ARG A 53 -8.87 0.96 -13.66
CA ARG A 53 -9.61 -0.27 -13.32
C ARG A 53 -9.49 -0.60 -11.83
N LEU A 54 -8.31 -0.49 -11.24
CA LEU A 54 -8.09 -0.77 -9.83
C LEU A 54 -8.75 0.26 -8.91
N ASN A 55 -8.84 1.53 -9.29
CA ASN A 55 -9.58 2.55 -8.54
C ASN A 55 -11.06 2.18 -8.44
N ALA A 56 -11.69 1.85 -9.58
CA ALA A 56 -13.09 1.43 -9.62
C ALA A 56 -13.30 0.13 -8.82
N GLU A 57 -12.36 -0.81 -8.90
CA GLU A 57 -12.46 -2.05 -8.16
C GLU A 57 -12.26 -1.87 -6.65
N ALA A 58 -11.30 -1.04 -6.23
CA ALA A 58 -11.06 -0.71 -4.82
C ALA A 58 -12.31 -0.13 -4.17
N VAL A 59 -12.99 0.82 -4.83
CA VAL A 59 -14.25 1.39 -4.35
C VAL A 59 -15.34 0.34 -4.27
N ARG A 60 -15.46 -0.52 -5.28
CA ARG A 60 -16.47 -1.58 -5.33
C ARG A 60 -16.30 -2.58 -4.18
N VAL A 61 -15.09 -3.09 -3.97
CA VAL A 61 -14.81 -4.07 -2.91
C VAL A 61 -14.93 -3.43 -1.53
N TRP A 62 -14.42 -2.21 -1.37
CA TRP A 62 -14.53 -1.45 -0.13
C TRP A 62 -16.01 -1.23 0.25
N THR A 63 -16.84 -0.78 -0.69
CA THR A 63 -18.27 -0.56 -0.50
C THR A 63 -19.00 -1.86 -0.14
N LYS A 64 -18.65 -2.96 -0.82
CA LYS A 64 -19.23 -4.27 -0.51
C LYS A 64 -18.92 -4.68 0.94
N PHE A 65 -17.66 -4.62 1.34
CA PHE A 65 -17.26 -5.03 2.69
C PHE A 65 -17.90 -4.14 3.76
N ALA A 66 -17.96 -2.83 3.51
CA ALA A 66 -18.69 -1.89 4.35
C ALA A 66 -20.17 -2.32 4.51
N GLY A 67 -20.88 -2.56 3.41
CA GLY A 67 -22.28 -3.02 3.44
C GLY A 67 -22.49 -4.34 4.19
N ASP A 68 -21.47 -5.19 4.24
CA ASP A 68 -21.48 -6.47 4.96
C ASP A 68 -21.01 -6.37 6.42
N GLY A 69 -20.81 -5.16 6.95
CA GLY A 69 -20.41 -4.92 8.36
C GLY A 69 -18.91 -5.07 8.62
N LEU A 70 -18.07 -4.83 7.62
CA LEU A 70 -16.61 -4.78 7.75
C LEU A 70 -16.12 -3.37 7.41
N ALA A 71 -15.50 -2.69 8.38
CA ALA A 71 -14.72 -1.50 8.09
C ALA A 71 -13.49 -1.91 7.26
N GLY A 72 -13.16 -1.13 6.22
CA GLY A 72 -12.04 -1.40 5.31
C GLY A 72 -11.08 -0.22 5.21
N CYS A 73 -9.78 -0.47 5.09
CA CYS A 73 -8.74 0.52 4.87
C CYS A 73 -7.77 0.00 3.79
N ILE A 74 -7.71 0.66 2.64
CA ILE A 74 -6.87 0.27 1.50
C ILE A 74 -5.41 0.56 1.84
N LEU A 75 -4.59 -0.49 1.91
CA LEU A 75 -3.17 -0.38 2.25
C LEU A 75 -2.34 -0.22 0.97
N LYS A 76 -1.28 0.59 1.02
CA LYS A 76 -0.35 0.83 -0.12
C LYS A 76 -1.13 1.23 -1.39
N GLY A 77 -1.01 0.44 -2.45
CA GLY A 77 -1.89 0.44 -3.62
C GLY A 77 -2.30 1.82 -4.13
N GLN A 78 -3.62 1.99 -4.23
CA GLN A 78 -4.23 3.23 -4.73
C GLN A 78 -4.04 4.41 -3.76
N GLY A 79 -3.90 4.16 -2.46
CA GLY A 79 -3.56 5.21 -1.49
C GLY A 79 -2.17 5.81 -1.74
N ASN A 80 -1.18 4.98 -2.05
CA ASN A 80 0.17 5.44 -2.42
C ASN A 80 0.17 6.15 -3.77
N ALA A 81 -0.63 5.69 -4.73
CA ALA A 81 -0.70 6.28 -6.07
C ALA A 81 -1.05 7.78 -6.01
N LEU A 82 -1.90 8.20 -5.06
CA LEU A 82 -2.27 9.60 -4.85
C LEU A 82 -1.10 10.52 -4.45
N LEU A 83 0.02 9.96 -3.98
CA LEU A 83 1.20 10.73 -3.57
C LEU A 83 2.16 11.00 -4.72
N TYR A 84 1.98 10.33 -5.87
CA TYR A 84 2.83 10.49 -7.04
C TYR A 84 2.44 11.76 -7.80
N SER A 85 3.38 12.35 -8.54
CA SER A 85 3.10 13.52 -9.39
C SER A 85 2.07 13.22 -10.48
N ASP A 86 2.08 12.01 -11.03
CA ASP A 86 1.00 11.47 -11.85
C ASP A 86 0.40 10.27 -11.12
N VAL A 87 -0.85 10.42 -10.69
CA VAL A 87 -1.60 9.42 -9.90
C VAL A 87 -1.78 8.08 -10.64
N TYR A 88 -1.53 8.06 -11.95
CA TYR A 88 -1.65 6.88 -12.79
C TYR A 88 -0.31 6.27 -13.22
N ALA A 89 0.82 6.85 -12.78
CA ALA A 89 2.15 6.38 -13.16
C ALA A 89 2.68 5.24 -12.26
N ARG A 90 2.12 5.08 -11.05
CA ARG A 90 2.50 4.00 -10.13
C ARG A 90 2.14 2.65 -10.73
N MET A 91 3.07 1.69 -10.74
CA MET A 91 2.76 0.33 -11.19
C MET A 91 1.68 -0.29 -10.26
N PRO A 92 0.51 -0.68 -10.79
CA PRO A 92 -0.53 -1.33 -10.01
C PRO A 92 -0.11 -2.75 -9.62
N GLY A 93 -0.74 -3.27 -8.57
CA GLY A 93 -0.55 -4.64 -8.09
C GLY A 93 -1.89 -5.25 -7.70
N ASP A 94 -1.88 -5.95 -6.58
CA ASP A 94 -3.06 -6.37 -5.81
C ASP A 94 -3.78 -5.20 -5.12
N ILE A 95 -4.94 -5.50 -4.55
CA ILE A 95 -5.64 -4.63 -3.59
C ILE A 95 -5.47 -5.24 -2.20
N ASP A 96 -4.50 -4.72 -1.44
CA ASP A 96 -4.40 -4.96 0.00
C ASP A 96 -5.46 -4.13 0.74
N ILE A 97 -6.32 -4.78 1.52
CA ILE A 97 -7.29 -4.10 2.37
C ILE A 97 -7.24 -4.64 3.80
N TRP A 98 -6.93 -3.76 4.75
CA TRP A 98 -7.11 -4.06 6.15
C TRP A 98 -8.59 -4.00 6.49
N VAL A 99 -9.11 -5.08 7.07
CA VAL A 99 -10.53 -5.17 7.43
C VAL A 99 -10.73 -5.41 8.91
N TRP A 100 -11.81 -4.84 9.45
CA TRP A 100 -12.18 -4.99 10.85
C TRP A 100 -13.71 -5.08 10.99
N PRO A 101 -14.27 -6.12 11.66
CA PRO A 101 -15.71 -6.21 11.88
C PRO A 101 -16.27 -5.06 12.70
N VAL A 102 -17.40 -4.48 12.33
CA VAL A 102 -18.06 -3.47 13.17
C VAL A 102 -19.15 -4.06 14.06
N SER A 103 -19.42 -3.39 15.17
CA SER A 103 -20.53 -3.75 16.05
C SER A 103 -21.87 -3.48 15.35
N SER A 104 -22.85 -4.35 15.57
CA SER A 104 -24.17 -4.25 14.93
C SER A 104 -24.84 -2.90 15.15
N GLY A 105 -25.41 -2.31 14.09
CA GLY A 105 -26.15 -1.05 14.15
C GLY A 105 -25.29 0.22 14.02
N LEU A 106 -23.98 0.12 13.79
CA LEU A 106 -23.08 1.25 13.58
C LEU A 106 -22.75 1.48 12.10
N ASP A 107 -22.58 2.75 11.74
CA ASP A 107 -22.26 3.18 10.37
C ASP A 107 -20.77 3.02 10.07
N VAL A 108 -20.44 1.97 9.31
CA VAL A 108 -19.11 1.67 8.76
C VAL A 108 -18.47 2.84 8.01
N ASN A 109 -19.27 3.72 7.40
CA ASN A 109 -18.79 4.83 6.57
C ASN A 109 -18.28 6.02 7.41
N LYS A 110 -18.44 5.96 8.74
CA LYS A 110 -17.89 6.94 9.68
C LYS A 110 -16.61 6.46 10.37
N GLY A 111 -16.15 5.24 10.04
CA GLY A 111 -14.90 4.65 10.53
C GLY A 111 -14.84 4.37 12.04
N GLY A 112 -15.94 4.54 12.76
CA GLY A 112 -16.10 4.17 14.16
C GLY A 112 -16.76 2.80 14.35
N GLY A 113 -16.76 2.32 15.60
CA GLY A 113 -17.56 1.13 15.96
C GLY A 113 -16.88 -0.22 15.73
N LEU A 114 -15.56 -0.24 15.62
CA LEU A 114 -14.76 -1.46 15.50
C LEU A 114 -15.10 -2.44 16.64
N ASP A 115 -15.51 -3.65 16.30
CA ASP A 115 -15.79 -4.71 17.27
C ASP A 115 -14.48 -5.17 17.91
N ARG A 116 -14.30 -4.81 19.17
CA ARG A 116 -13.15 -5.19 20.02
C ARG A 116 -13.51 -6.29 21.03
N SER A 117 -14.71 -6.87 20.95
CA SER A 117 -15.14 -7.97 21.82
C SER A 117 -14.34 -9.25 21.60
N VAL A 118 -13.76 -9.41 20.40
CA VAL A 118 -12.92 -10.54 20.02
C VAL A 118 -11.49 -10.09 19.73
N GLY A 119 -10.51 -10.85 20.23
CA GLY A 119 -9.11 -10.65 19.86
C GLY A 119 -8.80 -11.03 18.41
N LEU A 120 -7.55 -10.82 17.98
CA LEU A 120 -7.10 -11.06 16.60
C LEU A 120 -7.48 -12.44 16.04
N ARG A 121 -7.36 -13.51 16.84
CA ARG A 121 -7.76 -14.88 16.42
C ARG A 121 -9.24 -14.94 16.04
N GLY A 122 -10.12 -14.41 16.90
CA GLY A 122 -11.56 -14.40 16.63
C GLY A 122 -11.93 -13.51 15.44
N ARG A 123 -11.25 -12.38 15.25
CA ARG A 123 -11.40 -11.53 14.06
C ARG A 123 -11.01 -12.29 12.79
N ARG A 124 -9.86 -12.96 12.80
CA ARG A 124 -9.38 -13.80 11.69
C ARG A 124 -10.40 -14.87 11.31
N ASP A 125 -10.89 -15.63 12.29
CA ASP A 125 -11.88 -16.70 12.04
C ASP A 125 -13.17 -16.16 11.41
N ARG A 126 -13.64 -14.97 11.84
CA ARG A 126 -14.81 -14.32 11.26
C ARG A 126 -14.59 -13.88 9.81
N ILE A 127 -13.44 -13.30 9.51
CA ILE A 127 -13.09 -12.82 8.16
C ILE A 127 -12.90 -14.00 7.20
N ILE A 128 -12.24 -15.07 7.63
CA ILE A 128 -12.09 -16.30 6.82
C ILE A 128 -13.47 -16.88 6.47
N ARG A 129 -14.34 -17.06 7.49
CA ARG A 129 -15.72 -17.53 7.25
C ARG A 129 -16.52 -16.57 6.37
N TYR A 130 -16.25 -15.28 6.44
CA TYR A 130 -16.86 -14.30 5.54
C TYR A 130 -16.43 -14.54 4.09
N VAL A 131 -15.13 -14.64 3.80
CA VAL A 131 -14.63 -14.87 2.44
C VAL A 131 -15.12 -16.20 1.86
N HIS A 132 -15.12 -17.27 2.67
CA HIS A 132 -15.58 -18.61 2.25
C HIS A 132 -17.07 -18.69 1.91
N ARG A 133 -17.87 -17.66 2.21
CA ARG A 133 -19.26 -17.56 1.70
C ARG A 133 -19.32 -17.24 0.20
N PHE A 134 -18.26 -16.69 -0.38
CA PHE A 134 -18.24 -16.24 -1.77
C PHE A 134 -17.26 -17.02 -2.64
N THR A 135 -16.18 -17.54 -2.07
CA THR A 135 -15.18 -18.33 -2.81
C THR A 135 -14.45 -19.32 -1.90
N GLY A 136 -14.24 -20.54 -2.41
CA GLY A 136 -13.34 -21.52 -1.78
C GLY A 136 -11.90 -21.44 -2.31
N ASN A 137 -11.68 -20.77 -3.45
CA ASN A 137 -10.35 -20.57 -4.03
C ASN A 137 -9.66 -19.42 -3.29
N THR A 138 -8.96 -19.75 -2.20
CA THR A 138 -8.36 -18.79 -1.28
C THR A 138 -6.95 -19.22 -0.89
N GLU A 139 -6.08 -18.23 -0.67
CA GLU A 139 -4.73 -18.43 -0.16
C GLU A 139 -4.62 -17.83 1.25
N LEU A 140 -4.52 -18.67 2.26
CA LEU A 140 -4.47 -18.21 3.65
C LEU A 140 -3.03 -18.00 4.10
N ARG A 141 -2.67 -16.76 4.43
CA ARG A 141 -1.41 -16.41 5.10
C ARG A 141 -1.65 -16.06 6.56
N TYR A 142 -0.57 -15.74 7.28
CA TYR A 142 -0.67 -15.39 8.70
C TYR A 142 -1.48 -14.09 8.91
N HIS A 143 -1.21 -13.07 8.08
CA HIS A 143 -1.77 -11.73 8.25
C HIS A 143 -2.93 -11.41 7.30
N HIS A 144 -3.16 -12.21 6.25
CA HIS A 144 -4.26 -12.00 5.30
C HIS A 144 -4.86 -13.32 4.77
N ILE A 145 -5.98 -13.19 4.06
CA ILE A 145 -6.52 -14.20 3.13
C ILE A 145 -6.62 -13.60 1.72
N GLY A 146 -5.96 -14.22 0.75
CA GLY A 146 -5.92 -13.81 -0.65
C GLY A 146 -6.97 -14.53 -1.50
N PHE A 147 -7.56 -13.83 -2.47
CA PHE A 147 -8.47 -14.40 -3.48
C PHE A 147 -8.69 -13.43 -4.64
N ASP A 148 -9.16 -13.94 -5.77
CA ASP A 148 -9.53 -13.10 -6.91
C ASP A 148 -10.92 -12.50 -6.75
N SER A 149 -11.03 -11.21 -7.04
CA SER A 149 -12.33 -10.56 -7.16
C SER A 149 -13.12 -11.14 -8.34
N SER A 150 -14.44 -10.91 -8.38
CA SER A 150 -15.27 -11.28 -9.52
C SER A 150 -14.87 -10.61 -10.84
N ARG A 151 -14.02 -9.58 -10.79
CA ARG A 151 -13.42 -8.94 -11.96
C ARG A 151 -11.99 -9.39 -12.24
N GLY A 152 -11.50 -10.46 -11.61
CA GLY A 152 -10.15 -10.99 -11.80
C GLY A 152 -9.05 -10.04 -11.34
N VAL A 153 -9.29 -9.28 -10.27
CA VAL A 153 -8.26 -8.47 -9.59
C VAL A 153 -7.89 -9.20 -8.30
N PRO A 154 -6.59 -9.50 -8.06
CA PRO A 154 -6.15 -10.11 -6.81
C PRO A 154 -6.46 -9.21 -5.62
N LEU A 155 -7.11 -9.76 -4.60
CA LEU A 155 -7.44 -9.11 -3.34
C LEU A 155 -6.73 -9.80 -2.19
N GLU A 156 -6.18 -9.02 -1.27
CA GLU A 156 -5.67 -9.52 0.01
C GLU A 156 -6.45 -8.87 1.15
N LEU A 157 -7.25 -9.66 1.87
CA LEU A 157 -7.98 -9.18 3.05
C LEU A 157 -7.13 -9.40 4.30
N HIS A 158 -6.53 -8.31 4.78
CA HIS A 158 -5.65 -8.31 5.94
C HIS A 158 -6.45 -8.33 7.25
N PHE A 159 -6.12 -9.28 8.13
CA PHE A 159 -6.54 -9.29 9.53
C PHE A 159 -5.72 -8.28 10.35
N THR A 160 -4.47 -8.11 9.95
CA THR A 160 -3.50 -7.14 10.49
C THR A 160 -2.62 -6.62 9.35
N PRO A 161 -2.17 -5.36 9.36
CA PRO A 161 -1.43 -4.79 8.23
C PRO A 161 -0.19 -5.58 7.82
N CYS A 162 0.64 -6.00 8.78
CA CYS A 162 1.79 -6.86 8.52
C CYS A 162 2.29 -7.52 9.82
N THR A 163 3.40 -8.26 9.71
CA THR A 163 4.07 -8.93 10.83
C THR A 163 5.57 -8.70 10.83
N MET A 164 6.20 -8.96 11.98
CA MET A 164 7.66 -9.05 12.11
C MET A 164 8.09 -10.43 12.57
N ASN A 165 9.29 -10.85 12.15
CA ASN A 165 9.88 -12.15 12.54
C ASN A 165 10.25 -12.20 14.03
N ALA A 166 10.66 -11.06 14.61
CA ALA A 166 11.00 -10.97 16.04
C ALA A 166 9.74 -10.92 16.92
N LEU A 167 9.49 -11.97 17.71
CA LEU A 167 8.26 -12.15 18.50
C LEU A 167 7.88 -10.94 19.38
N TRP A 168 8.85 -10.36 20.09
CA TRP A 168 8.61 -9.23 20.99
C TRP A 168 8.25 -7.95 20.23
N TYR A 169 8.98 -7.64 19.15
CA TYR A 169 8.69 -6.48 18.31
C TYR A 169 7.39 -6.67 17.53
N ASN A 170 7.12 -7.88 17.04
CA ASN A 170 5.84 -8.20 16.43
C ASN A 170 4.69 -7.97 17.42
N ARG A 171 4.80 -8.45 18.66
CA ARG A 171 3.77 -8.21 19.69
C ARG A 171 3.54 -6.71 19.94
N ARG A 172 4.60 -5.90 19.97
CA ARG A 172 4.50 -4.44 20.09
C ARG A 172 3.84 -3.81 18.87
N LEU A 173 4.22 -4.24 17.67
CA LEU A 173 3.68 -3.77 16.40
C LEU A 173 2.19 -4.12 16.25
N GLN A 174 1.78 -5.35 16.57
CA GLN A 174 0.37 -5.77 16.56
C GLN A 174 -0.48 -4.90 17.49
N ARG A 175 -0.02 -4.68 18.74
CA ARG A 175 -0.70 -3.78 19.69
C ARG A 175 -0.77 -2.35 19.18
N TRP A 176 0.31 -1.88 18.54
CA TRP A 176 0.36 -0.56 17.97
C TRP A 176 -0.63 -0.39 16.81
N PHE A 177 -0.75 -1.38 15.92
CA PHE A 177 -1.79 -1.39 14.88
C PHE A 177 -3.19 -1.35 15.49
N GLU A 178 -3.49 -2.20 16.48
CA GLU A 178 -4.80 -2.22 17.13
C GLU A 178 -5.16 -0.90 17.83
N LYS A 179 -4.18 -0.22 18.43
CA LYS A 179 -4.37 1.09 19.06
C LYS A 179 -4.71 2.18 18.04
N ASN A 180 -4.09 2.14 16.86
CA ASN A 180 -4.22 3.18 15.84
C ASN A 180 -5.26 2.87 14.75
N ALA A 181 -5.94 1.73 14.85
CA ALA A 181 -6.86 1.22 13.84
C ALA A 181 -7.94 2.22 13.42
N GLU A 182 -8.69 2.74 14.40
CA GLU A 182 -9.88 3.57 14.16
C GLU A 182 -9.58 4.80 13.28
N ALA A 183 -8.46 5.48 13.54
CA ALA A 183 -8.04 6.62 12.74
C ALA A 183 -7.76 6.27 11.26
N GLN A 184 -7.43 5.01 10.95
CA GLN A 184 -7.16 4.58 9.56
C GLN A 184 -8.45 4.22 8.82
N PHE A 185 -9.43 3.67 9.52
CA PHE A 185 -10.75 3.37 8.95
C PHE A 185 -11.61 4.62 8.75
N SER A 186 -11.28 5.73 9.43
CA SER A 186 -11.95 7.03 9.29
C SER A 186 -11.23 8.02 8.37
N ASN A 187 -10.03 7.69 7.88
CA ASN A 187 -9.24 8.59 7.03
C ASN A 187 -9.58 8.40 5.55
N PHE A 188 -10.62 9.09 5.10
CA PHE A 188 -11.13 8.99 3.74
C PHE A 188 -10.39 9.89 2.76
N VAL A 189 -10.20 9.38 1.55
CA VAL A 189 -9.68 10.12 0.40
C VAL A 189 -10.54 9.87 -0.82
N ASP A 190 -10.63 10.86 -1.71
CA ASP A 190 -11.24 10.72 -3.01
C ASP A 190 -10.23 10.15 -4.01
N LEU A 191 -10.62 9.07 -4.70
CA LEU A 191 -9.85 8.55 -5.82
C LEU A 191 -10.08 9.42 -7.07
N PRO A 192 -9.11 9.45 -8.01
CA PRO A 192 -9.17 10.33 -9.18
C PRO A 192 -10.38 10.05 -10.08
N ASP A 193 -10.70 11.03 -10.93
CA ASP A 193 -11.77 10.97 -11.95
C ASP A 193 -13.15 10.56 -11.41
N GLY A 194 -13.43 10.91 -10.15
CA GLY A 194 -14.72 10.63 -9.52
C GLY A 194 -14.99 9.14 -9.27
N ALA A 195 -13.94 8.30 -9.24
CA ALA A 195 -14.10 6.85 -9.03
C ALA A 195 -14.79 6.51 -7.70
N GLY A 196 -14.68 7.40 -6.70
CA GLY A 196 -15.32 7.28 -5.40
C GLY A 196 -14.32 7.49 -4.25
N ARG A 197 -14.80 7.33 -3.02
CA ARG A 197 -14.00 7.48 -1.81
C ARG A 197 -13.67 6.15 -1.16
N VAL A 198 -12.49 6.06 -0.58
CA VAL A 198 -12.05 4.90 0.23
C VAL A 198 -11.30 5.40 1.45
N ALA A 199 -11.22 4.59 2.50
CA ALA A 199 -10.33 4.87 3.61
C ALA A 199 -8.91 4.37 3.30
N VAL A 200 -7.90 5.16 3.65
CA VAL A 200 -6.47 4.82 3.49
C VAL A 200 -5.71 5.16 4.79
N PRO A 201 -4.53 4.59 5.03
CA PRO A 201 -3.73 4.96 6.19
C PRO A 201 -3.39 6.46 6.21
N THR A 202 -3.48 7.06 7.39
CA THR A 202 -2.89 8.38 7.69
C THR A 202 -1.38 8.34 7.39
N SER A 203 -0.79 9.47 7.03
CA SER A 203 0.64 9.53 6.68
C SER A 203 1.55 9.00 7.81
N ALA A 204 1.21 9.32 9.07
CA ALA A 204 1.93 8.83 10.25
C ALA A 204 1.89 7.32 10.35
N PHE A 205 0.70 6.74 10.20
CA PHE A 205 0.57 5.30 10.24
C PHE A 205 1.27 4.64 9.06
N ASN A 206 1.07 5.19 7.86
CA ASN A 206 1.59 4.65 6.62
C ASN A 206 3.12 4.60 6.60
N SER A 207 3.79 5.57 7.23
CA SER A 207 5.25 5.59 7.34
C SER A 207 5.79 4.38 8.12
N ILE A 208 5.20 4.06 9.27
CA ILE A 208 5.62 2.91 10.07
C ILE A 208 5.21 1.60 9.38
N TYR A 209 3.98 1.56 8.86
CA TYR A 209 3.47 0.39 8.15
C TYR A 209 4.36 0.04 6.95
N GLN A 210 4.64 0.98 6.06
CA GLN A 210 5.47 0.68 4.88
C GLN A 210 6.91 0.36 5.24
N LEU A 211 7.48 1.02 6.26
CA LEU A 211 8.80 0.64 6.75
C LEU A 211 8.81 -0.81 7.28
N SER A 212 7.80 -1.21 8.06
CA SER A 212 7.67 -2.58 8.55
C SER A 212 7.38 -3.60 7.43
N HIS A 213 6.70 -3.17 6.36
CA HIS A 213 6.47 -3.99 5.18
C HIS A 213 7.76 -4.17 4.38
N ILE A 214 8.56 -3.11 4.17
CA ILE A 214 9.90 -3.21 3.55
C ILE A 214 10.81 -4.10 4.39
N TYR A 215 10.72 -4.01 5.73
CA TYR A 215 11.44 -4.92 6.63
C TYR A 215 11.09 -6.38 6.36
N HIS A 216 9.80 -6.72 6.24
CA HIS A 216 9.37 -8.10 5.94
C HIS A 216 9.93 -8.57 4.58
N HIS A 217 9.77 -7.77 3.54
CA HIS A 217 10.32 -8.04 2.20
C HIS A 217 11.83 -8.25 2.21
N PHE A 218 12.58 -7.50 3.01
CA PHE A 218 14.02 -7.64 3.13
C PHE A 218 14.46 -9.05 3.59
N PHE A 219 13.68 -9.71 4.46
CA PHE A 219 14.04 -11.04 4.97
C PHE A 219 13.51 -12.20 4.11
N ASP A 220 12.45 -11.98 3.34
CA ASP A 220 11.71 -13.09 2.72
C ASP A 220 11.77 -13.12 1.18
N GLU A 221 11.82 -11.97 0.49
CA GLU A 221 11.64 -11.90 -0.97
C GLU A 221 12.65 -10.98 -1.70
N GLY A 222 13.20 -9.99 -0.99
CA GLY A 222 14.00 -8.89 -1.53
C GLY A 222 13.22 -7.57 -1.62
N VAL A 223 13.94 -6.46 -1.58
CA VAL A 223 13.34 -5.10 -1.63
C VAL A 223 13.39 -4.54 -3.05
N GLY A 224 12.22 -4.32 -3.64
CA GLY A 224 12.08 -3.65 -4.93
C GLY A 224 12.14 -2.13 -4.82
N LEU A 225 12.68 -1.44 -5.83
CA LEU A 225 12.80 0.02 -5.80
C LEU A 225 11.44 0.74 -5.72
N ARG A 226 10.37 0.16 -6.27
CA ARG A 226 9.01 0.69 -6.09
C ARG A 226 8.62 0.81 -4.62
N GLN A 227 9.04 -0.13 -3.77
CA GLN A 227 8.72 -0.08 -2.33
C GLN A 227 9.46 1.06 -1.63
N LEU A 228 10.75 1.26 -1.96
CA LEU A 228 11.53 2.40 -1.46
C LEU A 228 10.96 3.74 -1.94
N MET A 229 10.52 3.80 -3.20
CA MET A 229 9.93 5.00 -3.78
C MET A 229 8.55 5.32 -3.20
N ASP A 230 7.70 4.32 -3.01
CA ASP A 230 6.43 4.46 -2.28
C ASP A 230 6.68 5.05 -0.88
N TYR A 231 7.67 4.51 -0.16
CA TYR A 231 8.03 5.00 1.18
C TYR A 231 8.55 6.44 1.15
N TYR A 232 9.42 6.78 0.19
CA TYR A 232 9.87 8.15 -0.02
C TYR A 232 8.71 9.14 -0.23
N TYR A 233 7.71 8.77 -1.05
CA TYR A 233 6.55 9.63 -1.27
C TYR A 233 5.68 9.78 -0.03
N VAL A 234 5.56 8.75 0.82
CA VAL A 234 4.88 8.90 2.12
C VAL A 234 5.57 9.92 3.00
N LEU A 235 6.91 9.88 3.08
CA LEU A 235 7.68 10.79 3.93
C LEU A 235 7.63 12.25 3.43
N THR A 236 7.69 12.45 2.11
CA THR A 236 7.83 13.79 1.52
C THR A 236 6.52 14.45 1.10
N ARG A 237 5.48 13.67 0.78
CA ARG A 237 4.17 14.17 0.32
C ARG A 237 3.04 13.90 1.31
N GLY A 238 3.30 13.13 2.38
CA GLY A 238 2.35 12.92 3.45
C GLY A 238 1.95 14.23 4.12
N LYS A 239 0.66 14.38 4.44
CA LYS A 239 0.14 15.55 5.18
C LYS A 239 0.38 15.35 6.68
N GLN A 240 1.64 15.43 7.09
CA GLN A 240 2.03 15.24 8.49
C GLN A 240 3.13 16.21 8.89
N GLU A 241 2.95 16.81 10.06
CA GLU A 241 4.03 17.46 10.79
C GLU A 241 4.75 16.42 11.66
N TRP A 242 6.08 16.46 11.61
CA TRP A 242 6.92 15.46 12.27
C TRP A 242 7.49 16.02 13.58
N ASP A 243 7.10 15.40 14.70
CA ASP A 243 7.94 15.43 15.90
C ASP A 243 9.00 14.33 15.74
N GLY A 244 10.23 14.76 15.41
CA GLY A 244 11.33 13.84 15.14
C GLY A 244 11.74 12.99 16.34
N GLU A 245 11.63 13.51 17.56
CA GLU A 245 12.00 12.78 18.77
C GLU A 245 10.96 11.71 19.11
N GLU A 246 9.68 12.07 19.05
CA GLU A 246 8.58 11.14 19.28
C GLU A 246 8.57 10.04 18.21
N TYR A 247 8.76 10.39 16.94
CA TYR A 247 8.82 9.41 15.85
C TYR A 247 10.02 8.47 16.03
N ALA A 248 11.20 8.98 16.38
CA ALA A 248 12.37 8.15 16.67
C ALA A 248 12.15 7.23 17.88
N ARG A 249 11.50 7.72 18.94
CA ARG A 249 11.14 6.93 20.12
C ARG A 249 10.19 5.79 19.76
N GLN A 250 9.21 6.06 18.91
CA GLN A 250 8.26 5.08 18.42
C GLN A 250 8.95 4.01 17.57
N LEU A 251 9.83 4.40 16.65
CA LEU A 251 10.64 3.46 15.86
C LEU A 251 11.53 2.58 16.74
N ARG A 252 12.15 3.13 17.79
CA ARG A 252 12.93 2.35 18.76
C ARG A 252 12.06 1.33 19.51
N TYR A 253 10.89 1.76 19.98
CA TYR A 253 9.95 0.88 20.67
C TYR A 253 9.51 -0.31 19.78
N LEU A 254 9.29 -0.04 18.50
CA LEU A 254 8.88 -1.04 17.50
C LEU A 254 10.03 -1.87 16.93
N GLY A 255 11.29 -1.57 17.28
CA GLY A 255 12.45 -2.28 16.74
C GLY A 255 12.80 -1.93 15.29
N LEU A 256 12.29 -0.81 14.78
CA LEU A 256 12.47 -0.35 13.40
C LEU A 256 13.51 0.75 13.24
N TYR A 257 14.05 1.30 14.34
CA TYR A 257 14.92 2.49 14.29
C TYR A 257 16.17 2.33 13.43
N HIS A 258 16.94 1.26 13.63
CA HIS A 258 18.16 1.03 12.83
C HIS A 258 17.83 0.69 11.38
N PHE A 259 16.74 -0.05 11.15
CA PHE A 259 16.27 -0.35 9.80
C PHE A 259 15.82 0.91 9.07
N ALA A 260 15.11 1.81 9.76
CA ALA A 260 14.79 3.15 9.24
C ALA A 260 16.06 3.88 8.83
N GLY A 261 17.09 3.90 9.69
CA GLY A 261 18.38 4.52 9.37
C GLY A 261 19.02 3.95 8.10
N ALA A 262 18.99 2.63 7.92
CA ALA A 262 19.50 1.99 6.71
C ALA A 262 18.69 2.36 5.45
N VAL A 263 17.36 2.33 5.53
CA VAL A 263 16.48 2.76 4.44
C VAL A 263 16.71 4.23 4.10
N MET A 264 16.82 5.09 5.11
CA MET A 264 17.10 6.52 4.91
C MET A 264 18.47 6.75 4.29
N TYR A 265 19.51 6.00 4.67
CA TYR A 265 20.82 6.06 4.00
C TYR A 265 20.71 5.74 2.51
N VAL A 266 19.97 4.69 2.15
CA VAL A 266 19.74 4.36 0.72
C VAL A 266 19.01 5.49 0.00
N LEU A 267 17.92 6.01 0.58
CA LEU A 267 17.16 7.09 -0.04
C LEU A 267 17.99 8.39 -0.18
N SER A 268 18.63 8.84 0.88
CA SER A 268 19.27 10.16 0.92
C SER A 268 20.69 10.17 0.37
N VAL A 269 21.48 9.12 0.61
CA VAL A 269 22.90 9.06 0.22
C VAL A 269 23.08 8.35 -1.11
N VAL A 270 22.45 7.19 -1.28
CA VAL A 270 22.64 6.38 -2.51
C VAL A 270 21.81 6.94 -3.66
N PHE A 271 20.54 7.28 -3.43
CA PHE A 271 19.67 7.83 -4.49
C PHE A 271 19.67 9.36 -4.56
N GLY A 272 20.19 10.04 -3.54
CA GLY A 272 20.21 11.51 -3.49
C GLY A 272 18.82 12.14 -3.35
N LEU A 273 17.83 11.38 -2.87
CA LEU A 273 16.47 11.88 -2.63
C LEU A 273 16.45 12.62 -1.28
N ARG A 274 16.21 13.93 -1.33
CA ARG A 274 16.16 14.82 -0.16
C ARG A 274 14.73 15.18 0.20
#